data_AF-A0A015SVR0-F1
#
_entry.id   AF-A0A015SVR0-F1
#
_cell.length_a   1.000
_cell.length_b   1.000
_cell.length_c   1.000
_cell.angle_alpha   90.00
_cell.angle_beta   90.00
_cell.angle_gamma   90.00
#
_symmetry.space_group_name_H-M   'P 1'
#
loop_
_entity.id
_entity.type
_entity.pdbx_description
1 polymer ?
#
loop_
_entity_poly.entity_id
_entity_poly.type
_entity_poly.pdbx_seq_one_letter_code
_entity_poly.pdbx_strand_id
1 'polypeptide(L)'
;MFLGIGIGYLLRNLKFLEKVEKSTSLTIFLLLFVLGLSIGSNSLIVNNLGKFGWQAIVLATSSILGSMLASFLVLRLFFKKGGKS
;
A
#
# COMPACT_ATOMS: atom_id res chain seq x y z
N MET A 1 -9.23 12.67 10.99
CA MET A 1 -10.07 11.93 10.02
C MET A 1 -11.26 12.74 9.53
N PHE A 2 -12.16 13.18 10.42
CA PHE A 2 -13.37 13.93 10.02
C PHE A 2 -13.10 15.25 9.27
N LEU A 3 -12.08 16.02 9.69
CA LEU A 3 -11.66 17.23 8.97
C LEU A 3 -11.19 16.96 7.53
N GLY A 4 -10.42 15.88 7.32
CA GLY A 4 -9.96 15.49 5.98
C GLY A 4 -11.11 15.02 5.08
N ILE A 5 -12.09 14.32 5.65
CA ILE A 5 -13.31 13.93 4.94
C ILE A 5 -14.15 15.17 4.59
N GLY A 6 -14.33 16.11 5.53
CA GLY A 6 -15.07 17.35 5.31
C GLY A 6 -14.44 18.25 4.25
N ILE A 7 -13.13 18.47 4.34
CA ILE A 7 -12.35 19.22 3.34
C ILE A 7 -12.38 18.50 1.99
N GLY A 8 -12.20 17.17 1.97
CA GLY A 8 -12.26 16.37 0.75
C GLY A 8 -13.62 16.43 0.06
N TYR A 9 -14.72 16.46 0.81
CA TYR A 9 -16.07 16.59 0.27
C TYR A 9 -16.34 17.99 -0.29
N LEU A 10 -15.83 19.04 0.37
CA LEU A 10 -15.95 20.43 -0.07
C LEU A 10 -15.14 20.71 -1.36
N LEU A 11 -13.96 20.11 -1.50
CA LEU A 11 -13.08 20.26 -2.67
C LEU A 11 -13.41 19.28 -3.81
N ARG A 12 -14.27 18.28 -3.60
CA ARG A 12 -14.64 17.25 -4.60
C ARG A 12 -15.26 17.82 -5.88
N ASN A 13 -15.84 19.01 -5.81
CA ASN A 13 -16.59 19.61 -6.93
C ASN A 13 -15.71 20.44 -7.90
N LEU A 14 -14.42 20.59 -7.62
CA LEU A 14 -13.50 21.31 -8.49
C LEU A 14 -12.92 20.35 -9.54
N LYS A 15 -13.07 20.67 -10.83
CA LYS A 15 -12.48 19.97 -12.01
C LYS A 15 -10.94 19.83 -11.98
N PHE A 16 -10.31 20.22 -10.88
CA PHE A 16 -8.88 20.10 -10.61
C PHE A 16 -8.42 18.65 -10.39
N LEU A 17 -9.35 17.72 -10.10
CA LEU A 17 -9.05 16.32 -9.79
C LEU A 17 -8.37 15.55 -10.95
N GLU A 18 -8.66 15.93 -12.20
CA GLU A 18 -7.99 15.33 -13.38
C GLU A 18 -6.52 15.77 -13.48
N LYS A 19 -6.19 16.97 -12.96
CA LYS A 19 -4.82 17.49 -12.90
C LYS A 19 -4.07 16.99 -11.67
N VAL A 20 -4.80 16.58 -10.63
CA VAL A 20 -4.24 15.93 -9.44
C VAL A 20 -3.67 14.57 -9.80
N GLU A 21 -4.25 13.79 -10.72
CA GLU A 21 -3.72 12.46 -11.07
C GLU A 21 -2.24 12.51 -11.54
N LYS A 22 -1.91 13.54 -12.34
CA LYS A 22 -0.54 13.81 -12.79
C LYS A 22 0.36 14.36 -11.68
N SER A 23 -0.19 15.19 -10.79
CA SER A 23 0.50 15.76 -9.63
C SER A 23 0.79 14.73 -8.53
N THR A 24 -0.13 13.80 -8.30
CA THR A 24 -0.03 12.70 -7.35
C THR A 24 1.06 11.73 -7.79
N SER A 25 1.08 11.35 -9.07
CA SER A 25 2.14 10.51 -9.62
C SER A 25 3.53 11.15 -9.46
N LEU A 26 3.64 12.46 -9.75
CA LEU A 26 4.89 13.21 -9.53
C LEU A 26 5.29 13.27 -8.05
N THR A 27 4.30 13.45 -7.16
CA THR A 27 4.54 13.48 -5.71
C THR A 27 4.98 12.12 -5.20
N ILE A 28 4.33 11.03 -5.62
CA ILE A 28 4.73 9.66 -5.28
C ILE A 28 6.17 9.42 -5.76
N PHE A 29 6.49 9.80 -7.00
CA PHE A 29 7.85 9.69 -7.51
C PHE A 29 8.86 10.44 -6.64
N LEU A 30 8.56 11.70 -6.29
CA LEU A 30 9.43 12.52 -5.46
C LEU A 30 9.59 11.93 -4.05
N LEU A 31 8.52 11.42 -3.46
CA LEU A 31 8.52 10.78 -2.14
C LEU A 31 9.38 9.51 -2.17
N LEU A 32 9.18 8.65 -3.16
CA LEU A 32 9.97 7.43 -3.35
C LEU A 32 11.45 7.74 -3.57
N PHE A 33 11.74 8.81 -4.32
CA PHE A 33 13.11 9.27 -4.56
C PHE A 33 13.78 9.76 -3.26
N VAL A 34 13.13 10.64 -2.50
CA VAL A 34 13.65 11.12 -1.21
C VAL A 34 13.80 9.99 -0.20
N LEU A 35 12.87 9.05 -0.17
CA LEU A 35 12.95 7.85 0.67
C LEU A 35 14.17 7.00 0.29
N GLY A 36 14.38 6.76 -1.00
CA GLY A 36 15.55 6.04 -1.51
C GLY A 36 16.87 6.71 -1.13
N LEU A 37 16.98 8.03 -1.29
CA LEU A 37 18.15 8.79 -0.85
C LEU A 37 18.36 8.70 0.67
N SER A 38 17.30 8.82 1.46
CA SER A 38 17.36 8.75 2.93
C SER A 38 17.82 7.37 3.43
N ILE A 39 17.38 6.30 2.77
CA ILE A 39 17.76 4.92 3.11
C ILE A 39 19.20 4.64 2.64
N GLY A 40 19.56 5.07 1.43
CA GLY A 40 20.87 4.81 0.83
C GLY A 40 22.02 5.61 1.44
N SER A 41 21.76 6.85 1.89
CA SER A 41 22.77 7.69 2.55
C SER A 41 23.06 7.27 3.98
N ASN A 42 22.21 6.44 4.60
CA ASN A 42 22.39 5.97 5.96
C ASN A 42 23.12 4.62 5.98
N SER A 43 24.44 4.67 6.24
CA SER A 43 25.31 3.48 6.27
C SER A 43 24.90 2.44 7.32
N LEU A 44 24.26 2.85 8.42
CA LEU A 44 23.72 1.92 9.42
C LEU A 44 22.54 1.13 8.87
N ILE A 45 21.66 1.77 8.09
CA ILE A 45 20.55 1.08 7.45
C ILE A 45 21.11 0.17 6.35
N VAL A 46 21.92 0.69 5.43
CA VAL A 46 22.54 -0.09 4.33
C VAL A 46 23.30 -1.32 4.82
N ASN A 47 24.12 -1.18 5.87
CA ASN A 47 24.87 -2.30 6.41
C ASN A 47 23.99 -3.36 7.08
N ASN A 48 22.82 -2.97 7.58
CA ASN A 48 21.85 -3.91 8.17
C ASN A 48 20.71 -4.30 7.21
N LEU A 49 20.66 -3.76 5.98
CA LEU A 49 19.65 -4.10 4.97
C LEU A 49 19.68 -5.59 4.63
N GLY A 50 20.83 -6.26 4.68
CA GLY A 50 20.89 -7.72 4.48
C GLY A 50 20.12 -8.48 5.57
N LYS A 51 20.29 -8.10 6.85
CA LYS A 51 19.61 -8.74 7.98
C LYS A 51 18.12 -8.40 8.01
N PHE A 52 17.78 -7.12 7.91
CA PHE A 52 16.38 -6.66 7.93
C PHE A 52 15.65 -7.01 6.63
N GLY A 53 16.34 -7.04 5.50
CA GLY A 53 15.78 -7.34 4.19
C GLY A 53 15.32 -8.78 4.08
N TRP A 54 16.10 -9.74 4.59
CA TRP A 54 15.66 -11.15 4.63
C TRP A 54 14.39 -11.32 5.47
N GLN A 55 14.34 -10.68 6.64
CA GLN A 55 13.14 -10.68 7.48
C GLN A 55 11.95 -10.05 6.75
N ALA A 56 12.16 -8.92 6.09
CA ALA A 56 11.11 -8.24 5.32
C ALA A 56 10.58 -9.10 4.18
N ILE A 57 11.44 -9.83 3.45
CA ILE A 57 11.02 -10.74 2.38
C ILE A 57 10.16 -11.87 2.93
N VAL A 58 10.59 -12.51 4.02
CA VAL A 58 9.84 -13.61 4.64
C VAL A 58 8.47 -13.12 5.14
N LEU A 59 8.42 -11.94 5.77
CA LEU A 59 7.17 -11.35 6.25
C LEU A 59 6.25 -10.93 5.10
N ALA A 60 6.78 -10.30 4.06
CA ALA A 60 6.00 -9.85 2.90
C ALA A 60 5.39 -11.05 2.16
N THR A 61 6.19 -12.08 1.89
CA THR A 61 5.72 -13.31 1.23
C THR A 61 4.68 -14.04 2.08
N SER A 62 4.93 -14.19 3.39
CA SER A 62 3.96 -14.80 4.31
C SER A 62 2.66 -14.00 4.41
N SER A 63 2.74 -12.67 4.39
CA SER A 63 1.57 -11.78 4.42
C SER A 63 0.72 -11.90 3.16
N ILE A 64 1.36 -11.91 1.97
CA ILE A 64 0.67 -12.10 0.69
C ILE A 64 0.02 -13.48 0.64
N LEU A 65 0.76 -14.54 1.00
CA LEU A 65 0.23 -15.91 1.04
C LEU A 65 -0.93 -16.04 2.03
N GLY A 66 -0.79 -15.49 3.23
CA GLY A 66 -1.85 -15.47 4.24
C GLY A 66 -3.10 -14.75 3.76
N SER A 67 -2.95 -13.59 3.11
CA SER A 67 -4.06 -12.83 2.54
C SER A 67 -4.76 -13.57 1.39
N MET A 68 -3.99 -14.22 0.51
CA MET A 68 -4.54 -15.07 -0.55
C MET A 68 -5.30 -16.27 0.02
N LEU A 69 -4.73 -16.97 1.02
CA LEU A 69 -5.38 -18.10 1.68
C LEU A 69 -6.65 -17.70 2.41
N ALA A 70 -6.65 -16.58 3.13
CA ALA A 70 -7.84 -16.05 3.80
C ALA A 70 -8.93 -15.70 2.80
N SER A 71 -8.57 -15.02 1.70
CA SER A 71 -9.51 -14.69 0.62
C SER A 71 -10.09 -15.96 -0.03
N PHE A 72 -9.25 -16.97 -0.26
CA PHE A 72 -9.68 -18.27 -0.78
C PHE A 72 -10.61 -19.01 0.20
N LEU A 73 -10.32 -18.95 1.51
CA LEU A 73 -11.15 -19.56 2.54
C LEU A 73 -12.51 -18.86 2.64
N VAL A 74 -12.56 -17.53 2.57
CA VAL A 74 -13.80 -16.75 2.52
C VAL A 74 -14.60 -17.14 1.28
N LEU A 75 -13.99 -17.20 0.10
CA LEU A 75 -14.66 -17.66 -1.11
C LEU A 75 -15.20 -19.08 -0.93
N ARG A 76 -14.40 -20.02 -0.41
CA ARG A 76 -14.84 -21.41 -0.24
C ARG A 76 -15.92 -21.56 0.83
N LEU A 77 -15.87 -20.84 1.95
CA LEU A 77 -16.86 -20.96 3.03
C LEU A 77 -18.18 -20.26 2.69
N PHE A 78 -18.12 -19.08 2.06
CA PHE A 78 -19.33 -18.32 1.68
C PHE A 78 -19.95 -18.84 0.38
N PHE A 79 -19.16 -19.13 -0.67
CA PHE A 79 -19.73 -19.63 -1.94
C PHE A 79 -20.11 -21.11 -1.90
N LYS A 80 -19.43 -21.98 -1.14
CA LYS A 80 -19.87 -23.39 -0.97
C LYS A 80 -21.17 -23.50 -0.17
N LYS A 81 -21.55 -22.47 0.60
CA LYS A 81 -22.81 -22.40 1.35
C LYS A 81 -23.98 -21.86 0.51
N GLY A 82 -23.70 -21.26 -0.65
CA GLY A 82 -24.70 -20.79 -1.62
C GLY A 82 -25.16 -21.85 -2.64
N GLY A 83 -24.57 -23.05 -2.63
CA GLY A 83 -24.99 -24.19 -3.47
C GLY A 83 -26.14 -24.99 -2.85
N LYS A 84 -27.21 -24.32 -2.44
CA LYS A 84 -28.52 -24.93 -2.19
C LYS A 84 -29.50 -24.31 -3.18
N SER A 85 -29.44 -24.80 -4.43
CA SER A 85 -30.64 -24.93 -5.24
C SER A 85 -31.29 -26.26 -4.94
#